data_AF-A0AAJ6FU82-F1
#
_entry.id   AF-A0AAJ6FU82-F1
#
_cell.length_a   1.000
_cell.length_b   1.000
_cell.length_c   1.000
_cell.angle_alpha   90.00
_cell.angle_beta   90.00
_cell.angle_gamma   90.00
#
_symmetry.space_group_name_H-M   'P 1'
#
loop_
_entity.id
_entity.type
_entity.pdbx_description
1 polymer ?
#
loop_
_entity_poly.entity_id
_entity_poly.type
_entity_poly.pdbx_seq_one_letter_code
_entity_poly.pdbx_strand_id
1 'polypeptide(L)'
;MGVVLPLMDGFTLIEKLRQKGNIVPVLILTAKDSLANRVKGLDIGADNYLVRPFEFEELLARIRALLRRKKREVLSDTVQLKDVTINIAKKQVKRAEKIIKLTA
;
A
#
# COMPACT_ATOMS: atom_id res chain seq x y z
N MET A 1 -1.63 19.05 21.39
CA MET A 1 -2.75 18.09 21.43
C MET A 1 -2.65 17.21 20.19
N GLY A 2 -2.32 15.93 20.37
CA GLY A 2 -2.16 14.99 19.25
C GLY A 2 -3.50 14.54 18.68
N VAL A 3 -3.47 13.97 17.46
CA VAL A 3 -4.62 13.31 16.84
C VAL A 3 -5.01 12.11 17.70
N VAL A 4 -5.92 12.32 18.65
CA VAL A 4 -6.76 11.23 19.16
C VAL A 4 -7.86 11.12 18.14
N LEU A 5 -7.82 10.04 17.36
CA LEU A 5 -8.92 9.71 16.48
C LEU A 5 -10.18 9.58 17.39
N PRO A 6 -11.24 10.36 17.14
CA PRO A 6 -12.28 10.63 18.14
C PRO A 6 -13.11 9.40 18.53
N LEU A 7 -12.96 8.28 17.80
CA LEU A 7 -13.77 7.07 17.97
C LEU A 7 -12.94 5.82 18.27
N MET A 8 -11.64 5.79 17.94
CA MET A 8 -10.74 4.66 18.18
C MET A 8 -9.29 5.11 17.99
N ASP A 9 -8.33 4.51 18.68
CA ASP A 9 -6.93 4.86 18.44
C ASP A 9 -6.43 4.37 17.06
N GLY A 10 -5.36 4.99 16.58
CA GLY A 10 -4.81 4.70 15.26
C GLY A 10 -4.28 3.27 15.09
N PHE A 11 -3.80 2.63 16.16
CA PHE A 11 -3.33 1.24 16.07
C PHE A 11 -4.51 0.28 15.86
N THR A 12 -5.56 0.43 16.67
CA THR A 12 -6.80 -0.35 16.49
C THR A 12 -7.42 -0.16 15.11
N LEU A 13 -7.37 1.06 14.55
CA LEU A 13 -7.83 1.32 13.19
C LEU A 13 -7.03 0.51 12.15
N ILE A 14 -5.70 0.49 12.26
CA ILE A 14 -4.84 -0.25 11.33
C ILE A 14 -5.14 -1.75 11.41
N GLU A 15 -5.22 -2.33 12.60
CA GLU A 15 -5.56 -3.73 12.79
C GLU A 15 -6.89 -4.08 12.11
N LYS A 16 -7.93 -3.26 12.32
CA LYS A 16 -9.24 -3.45 11.68
C LYS A 16 -9.18 -3.32 10.16
N LEU A 17 -8.37 -2.41 9.62
CA LEU A 17 -8.18 -2.30 8.17
C LEU A 17 -7.54 -3.57 7.61
N ARG A 18 -6.49 -4.08 8.25
CA ARG A 18 -5.78 -5.29 7.81
C ARG A 18 -6.63 -6.55 7.95
N GLN A 19 -7.40 -6.68 9.03
CA GLN A 19 -8.38 -7.78 9.20
C GLN A 19 -9.44 -7.80 8.09
N LYS A 20 -9.79 -6.65 7.53
CA LYS A 20 -10.72 -6.53 6.38
C LYS A 20 -10.03 -6.74 5.01
N GLY A 21 -8.77 -7.15 4.98
CA GLY A 21 -7.98 -7.29 3.76
C GLY A 21 -7.67 -5.96 3.06
N ASN A 22 -7.85 -4.81 3.73
CA ASN A 22 -7.56 -3.52 3.14
C ASN A 22 -6.05 -3.27 3.13
N ILE A 23 -5.48 -3.21 1.93
CA ILE A 23 -4.05 -3.00 1.67
C ILE A 23 -3.69 -1.53 1.41
N VAL A 24 -4.56 -0.57 1.79
CA VAL A 24 -4.23 0.85 1.66
C VAL A 24 -2.93 1.15 2.42
N PRO A 25 -1.95 1.84 1.79
CA PRO A 25 -0.72 2.22 2.47
C PRO A 25 -1.01 3.16 3.65
N VAL A 26 -0.38 2.90 4.80
CA VAL A 26 -0.55 3.68 6.03
C VAL A 26 0.80 4.25 6.49
N LEU A 27 0.84 5.58 6.67
CA LEU A 27 1.92 6.31 7.33
C LEU A 27 1.42 6.83 8.68
N ILE A 28 2.06 6.42 9.78
CA ILE A 28 1.77 6.95 11.11
C ILE A 28 2.57 8.25 11.32
N LEU A 29 1.87 9.32 11.68
CA LEU A 29 2.46 10.63 12.03
C LEU A 29 2.19 10.94 13.50
N THR A 30 3.24 11.03 14.33
CA THR A 30 3.05 11.05 15.79
C THR A 30 4.19 11.75 16.52
N ALA A 31 3.94 12.17 17.76
CA ALA A 31 4.97 12.64 18.68
C ALA A 31 5.54 11.50 19.55
N LYS A 32 4.98 10.29 19.47
CA LYS A 32 5.46 9.11 20.20
C LYS A 32 6.70 8.56 19.52
N ASP A 33 7.87 8.80 20.08
CA ASP A 33 9.18 8.50 19.49
C ASP A 33 9.81 7.19 19.96
N SER A 34 9.29 6.60 21.04
CA SER A 34 9.79 5.34 21.60
C SER A 34 9.87 4.23 20.56
N LEU A 35 10.93 3.41 20.63
CA LEU A 35 11.09 2.22 19.80
C LEU A 35 9.88 1.28 19.88
N ALA A 36 9.34 1.05 21.08
CA ALA A 36 8.18 0.18 21.29
C ALA A 36 6.95 0.60 20.47
N ASN A 37 6.62 1.90 20.43
CA ASN A 37 5.50 2.40 19.62
C ASN A 37 5.77 2.26 18.11
N ARG A 38 7.01 2.45 17.68
CA ARG A 38 7.40 2.29 16.27
C ARG A 38 7.28 0.84 15.82
N VAL A 39 7.85 -0.09 16.59
CA VAL A 39 7.78 -1.53 16.34
C VAL A 39 6.32 -1.97 16.31
N LYS A 40 5.54 -1.63 17.36
CA LYS A 40 4.11 -1.95 17.41
C LYS A 40 3.36 -1.45 16.17
N GLY A 41 3.56 -0.20 15.77
CA GLY A 41 2.87 0.38 14.61
C GLY A 41 3.19 -0.34 13.30
N LEU A 42 4.42 -0.82 13.13
CA LEU A 42 4.83 -1.58 11.95
C LEU A 42 4.30 -3.02 11.99
N ASP A 43 4.37 -3.69 13.16
CA ASP A 43 3.93 -5.09 13.32
C ASP A 43 2.43 -5.27 13.07
N ILE A 44 1.60 -4.29 13.45
CA ILE A 44 0.15 -4.32 13.17
C ILE A 44 -0.17 -4.00 11.70
N GLY A 45 0.84 -3.66 10.90
CA GLY A 45 0.72 -3.51 9.46
C GLY A 45 0.73 -2.07 8.93
N ALA A 46 1.22 -1.08 9.68
CA ALA A 46 1.56 0.20 9.05
C ALA A 46 2.81 0.06 8.17
N ASP A 47 2.83 0.79 7.06
CA ASP A 47 3.93 0.72 6.10
C ASP A 47 5.10 1.63 6.49
N ASN A 48 4.83 2.66 7.29
CA ASN A 48 5.82 3.63 7.71
C ASN A 48 5.37 4.37 8.99
N TYR A 49 6.36 4.91 9.71
CA TYR A 49 6.19 5.61 10.98
C TYR A 49 7.13 6.82 10.99
N LEU A 50 6.58 8.02 11.17
CA LEU A 50 7.32 9.28 11.19
C LEU A 50 7.01 10.08 12.46
N VAL A 51 8.07 10.39 13.19
CA VAL A 51 8.05 11.09 14.49
C VAL A 51 8.18 12.59 14.25
N ARG A 52 7.43 13.40 15.01
CA ARG A 52 7.59 14.86 15.05
C ARG A 52 8.73 15.29 15.98
N PRO A 53 9.47 16.38 15.68
CA PRO A 53 9.37 17.19 14.46
C PRO A 53 9.97 16.47 13.24
N PHE A 54 9.45 16.76 12.06
CA PHE A 54 9.95 16.22 10.80
C PHE A 54 9.97 17.32 9.73
N GLU A 55 10.85 17.16 8.75
CA GLU A 55 10.92 18.07 7.61
C GLU A 55 9.81 17.75 6.60
N PHE A 56 9.25 18.80 5.98
CA PHE A 56 8.20 18.61 4.98
C PHE A 56 8.70 17.80 3.77
N GLU A 57 9.96 17.98 3.39
CA GLU A 57 10.60 17.21 2.33
C GLU A 57 10.69 15.71 2.66
N GLU A 58 10.96 15.37 3.92
CA GLU A 58 11.00 13.98 4.39
C GLU A 58 9.61 13.33 4.30
N LEU A 59 8.58 14.04 4.78
CA LEU A 59 7.19 13.60 4.67
C LEU A 59 6.82 13.31 3.21
N LEU A 60 7.10 14.23 2.30
CA LEU A 60 6.83 14.06 0.88
C LEU A 60 7.61 12.88 0.28
N ALA A 61 8.88 12.69 0.66
CA ALA A 61 9.70 11.57 0.20
C ALA A 61 9.12 10.22 0.65
N ARG A 62 8.66 10.12 1.89
CA ARG A 62 8.01 8.93 2.45
C ARG A 62 6.68 8.64 1.76
N ILE A 63 5.84 9.65 1.54
CA ILE A 63 4.58 9.50 0.78
C ILE A 63 4.85 8.98 -0.63
N ARG A 64 5.80 9.57 -1.36
CA ARG A 64 6.18 9.10 -2.70
C ARG A 64 6.67 7.65 -2.67
N ALA A 65 7.44 7.26 -1.65
CA ALA A 65 7.93 5.89 -1.50
C ALA A 65 6.80 4.88 -1.28
N LEU A 66 5.79 5.22 -0.47
CA LEU A 66 4.61 4.39 -0.24
C LEU A 66 3.80 4.17 -1.52
N LEU A 67 3.54 5.24 -2.27
CA LEU A 67 2.76 5.17 -3.52
C LEU A 67 3.47 4.36 -4.62
N ARG A 68 4.81 4.40 -4.69
CA ARG A 68 5.56 3.56 -5.66
C ARG A 68 5.38 2.06 -5.42
N ARG A 69 5.28 1.62 -4.16
CA ARG A 69 5.10 0.19 -3.82
C ARG A 69 3.75 -0.33 -4.31
N LYS A 70 2.67 0.40 -4.05
CA LYS A 70 1.33 0.07 -4.56
C LYS A 70 1.30 0.04 -6.10
N LYS A 71 2.01 0.96 -6.76
CA LYS A 71 2.12 0.93 -8.22
C LYS A 71 2.78 -0.37 -8.70
N ARG A 72 3.79 -0.91 -8.02
CA ARG A 72 4.39 -2.21 -8.40
C ARG A 72 3.41 -3.38 -8.30
N GLU A 73 2.51 -3.39 -7.32
CA GLU A 73 1.46 -4.43 -7.22
C GLU A 73 0.40 -4.29 -8.32
N VAL A 74 0.06 -3.07 -8.73
CA VAL A 74 -0.89 -2.80 -9.82
C VAL A 74 -0.25 -3.00 -11.21
N LEU A 75 1.07 -2.88 -11.32
CA LEU A 75 1.84 -3.12 -12.54
C LEU A 75 2.14 -4.61 -12.77
N SER A 76 1.19 -5.49 -12.46
CA SER A 76 1.17 -6.71 -13.25
C SER A 76 0.73 -6.28 -14.65
N ASP A 77 1.70 -6.18 -15.56
CA ASP A 77 1.41 -6.07 -17.00
C ASP A 77 0.56 -7.23 -17.48
N THR A 78 0.33 -8.25 -16.65
CA THR A 78 -0.43 -9.45 -16.94
C THR A 78 -1.73 -9.48 -16.10
N VAL A 79 -2.88 -9.43 -16.76
CA VAL A 79 -4.19 -9.69 -16.14
C VAL A 79 -4.57 -11.14 -16.46
N GLN A 80 -4.82 -11.95 -15.43
CA GLN A 80 -5.28 -13.33 -15.57
C GLN A 80 -6.77 -13.43 -15.26
N LEU A 81 -7.55 -14.02 -16.18
CA LEU A 81 -8.95 -14.34 -15.99
C LEU A 81 -9.24 -15.76 -16.52
N LYS A 82 -9.38 -16.74 -15.62
CA LYS A 82 -9.51 -18.17 -15.97
C LYS A 82 -8.38 -18.62 -16.88
N ASP A 83 -8.70 -19.10 -18.08
CA ASP A 83 -7.78 -19.52 -19.12
C ASP A 83 -7.26 -18.36 -19.98
N VAL A 84 -7.64 -17.11 -19.70
CA VAL A 84 -7.22 -15.93 -20.47
C VAL A 84 -6.14 -15.14 -19.74
N THR A 85 -5.07 -14.82 -20.45
CA THR A 85 -3.95 -14.01 -19.97
C THR A 85 -3.77 -12.80 -20.88
N ILE A 86 -3.89 -11.59 -20.34
CA ILE A 86 -3.71 -10.34 -21.09
C ILE A 86 -2.41 -9.71 -20.64
N ASN A 87 -1.42 -9.64 -21.52
CA ASN A 87 -0.22 -8.84 -21.31
C ASN A 87 -0.40 -7.43 -21.92
N ILE A 88 -0.70 -6.45 -21.07
CA ILE A 88 -0.96 -5.05 -21.42
C ILE A 88 0.28 -4.41 -22.06
N ALA A 89 1.48 -4.64 -21.52
CA ALA A 89 2.72 -4.09 -22.06
C ALA A 89 3.04 -4.60 -23.47
N LYS A 90 2.78 -5.89 -23.75
CA LYS A 90 2.97 -6.52 -25.06
C LYS A 90 1.76 -6.37 -25.99
N LYS A 91 0.67 -5.74 -25.53
CA LYS A 91 -0.63 -5.70 -26.23
C LYS A 91 -1.05 -7.09 -26.75
N GLN A 92 -0.86 -8.10 -25.91
CA GLN A 92 -1.01 -9.51 -26.30
C GLN A 92 -2.04 -10.19 -25.42
N VAL A 93 -2.95 -10.96 -26.03
CA VAL A 93 -3.87 -11.84 -25.31
C VAL A 93 -3.54 -13.29 -25.63
N LYS A 94 -3.53 -14.13 -24.61
CA LYS A 94 -3.48 -15.60 -24.74
C LYS A 94 -4.73 -16.21 -24.14
N ARG A 95 -5.16 -17.33 -24.70
CA ARG A 95 -6.11 -18.26 -24.07
C ARG A 95 -5.47 -19.64 -24.00
N ALA A 96 -5.32 -20.17 -22.79
CA ALA A 96 -4.36 -21.21 -22.48
C ALA A 96 -2.97 -20.81 -23.04
N GLU A 97 -2.37 -21.65 -23.89
CA GLU A 97 -1.07 -21.36 -24.51
C GLU A 97 -1.17 -20.67 -25.89
N LYS A 98 -2.39 -20.43 -26.40
CA LYS A 98 -2.59 -19.89 -27.76
C LYS A 98 -2.78 -18.39 -27.77
N ILE A 99 -1.99 -17.69 -28.58
CA ILE A 99 -2.12 -16.24 -28.79
C ILE A 99 -3.40 -15.95 -29.59
N ILE A 100 -4.21 -15.02 -29.10
CA ILE A 100 -5.40 -14.50 -29.80
C ILE A 100 -5.06 -13.13 -30.37
N LYS A 101 -5.24 -12.95 -31.68
CA LYS A 101 -5.24 -11.62 -32.30
C LYS A 101 -6.56 -10.93 -31.98
N LEU A 102 -6.49 -9.78 -31.32
CA LEU A 102 -7.63 -8.88 -31.19
C LEU A 102 -7.69 -7.98 -32.43
N THR A 103 -8.91 -7.64 -32.86
CA THR A 103 -9.13 -6.61 -33.86
C THR A 103 -8.91 -5.23 -33.25
N ALA A 104 -8.46 -4.28 -34.06
CA ALA A 104 -8.33 -2.87 -33.68
C ALA A 104 -9.69 -2.19 -33.57
#